data_AF-A0A1V3PT29-F1
#
_entry.id   AF-A0A1V3PT29-F1
#
_cell.length_a   1.000
_cell.length_b   1.000
_cell.length_c   1.000
_cell.angle_alpha   90.00
_cell.angle_beta   90.00
_cell.angle_gamma   90.00
#
_symmetry.space_group_name_H-M   'P 1'
#
loop_
_entity.id
_entity.type
_entity.pdbx_description
1 polymer ?
#
loop_
_entity_poly.entity_id
_entity_poly.type
_entity_poly.pdbx_seq_one_letter_code
_entity_poly.pdbx_strand_id
1 'polypeptide(L)'
;MGITLIILLSIVGLGIYFIPSFVAYGREHPNETAIIVLNLFLGWTVIGWVGSLVWAFTTSSTRVPLPEVRVADEGTTKNCPFCAEPVRQEAIKCKHCGSALAESISTAQSSAAPTSSATTDERAMQLYDITLQGDKYVFRGYRYDKLSDAVSYAKKQGSSDGP
;
A
#
# COMPACT_ATOMS: atom_id res chain seq x y z
N MET A 1 -11.32 -45.27 -3.70
CA MET A 1 -11.00 -45.92 -4.99
C MET A 1 -9.85 -45.21 -5.71
N GLY A 2 -9.95 -43.90 -6.02
CA GLY A 2 -8.85 -43.17 -6.68
C GLY A 2 -7.59 -43.02 -5.81
N ILE A 3 -7.74 -42.55 -4.57
CA ILE A 3 -6.60 -42.33 -3.64
C ILE A 3 -5.88 -43.65 -3.33
N THR A 4 -6.63 -44.73 -3.10
CA THR A 4 -6.07 -46.07 -2.85
C THR A 4 -5.27 -46.60 -4.04
N LEU A 5 -5.71 -46.33 -5.27
CA LEU A 5 -4.97 -46.70 -6.50
C LEU A 5 -3.67 -45.87 -6.64
N ILE A 6 -3.74 -44.57 -6.35
CA ILE A 6 -2.59 -43.66 -6.40
C ILE A 6 -1.51 -44.07 -5.37
N ILE A 7 -1.92 -44.45 -4.16
CA ILE A 7 -1.00 -44.93 -3.12
C ILE A 7 -0.33 -46.24 -3.56
N LEU A 8 -1.09 -47.19 -4.12
CA LEU A 8 -0.55 -48.47 -4.57
C LEU A 8 0.45 -48.30 -5.71
N LEU A 9 0.16 -47.46 -6.70
CA LEU A 9 1.08 -47.14 -7.79
C LEU A 9 2.35 -46.43 -7.31
N SER A 10 2.23 -45.55 -6.32
CA SER A 10 3.37 -44.85 -5.72
C SER A 10 4.32 -45.80 -4.99
N ILE A 11 3.78 -46.78 -4.25
CA ILE A 11 4.57 -47.79 -3.52
C ILE A 11 5.33 -48.69 -4.51
N VAL A 12 4.67 -49.15 -5.58
CA VAL A 12 5.30 -49.96 -6.62
C VAL A 12 6.40 -49.18 -7.34
N GLY A 13 6.14 -47.91 -7.69
CA GLY A 13 7.12 -47.03 -8.31
C GLY A 13 8.35 -46.79 -7.42
N LEU A 14 8.16 -46.61 -6.12
CA LEU A 14 9.24 -46.43 -5.16
C LEU A 14 10.09 -47.70 -4.99
N GLY A 15 9.46 -48.88 -5.00
CA GLY A 15 10.16 -50.16 -5.01
C GLY A 15 11.06 -50.32 -6.24
N ILE A 16 10.54 -49.98 -7.43
CA ILE A 16 11.31 -50.00 -8.69
C ILE A 16 12.45 -48.99 -8.66
N TYR A 17 12.21 -47.81 -8.09
CA TYR A 17 13.20 -46.75 -7.95
C TYR A 17 14.42 -47.16 -7.11
N PHE A 18 14.24 -48.03 -6.11
CA PHE A 18 15.33 -48.56 -5.28
C PHE A 18 16.02 -49.81 -5.83
N ILE A 19 15.53 -50.41 -6.93
CA ILE A 19 16.17 -51.57 -7.59
C ILE A 19 17.65 -51.31 -7.94
N PRO A 20 18.05 -50.16 -8.51
CA PRO A 20 19.45 -49.92 -8.88
C PRO A 20 20.39 -49.92 -7.66
N SER A 21 19.94 -49.41 -6.52
CA SER A 21 20.71 -49.44 -5.27
C SER A 21 20.83 -50.85 -4.73
N PHE A 22 19.75 -51.64 -4.76
CA PHE A 22 19.78 -53.04 -4.31
C PHE A 22 20.67 -53.92 -5.21
N VAL A 23 20.65 -53.66 -6.52
CA VAL A 23 21.50 -54.33 -7.52
C VAL A 23 22.97 -53.92 -7.36
N ALA A 24 23.26 -52.67 -6.98
CA ALA A 24 24.62 -52.21 -6.71
C ALA A 24 25.24 -52.90 -5.49
N TYR A 25 24.47 -53.06 -4.40
CA TYR A 25 24.92 -53.77 -3.18
C TYR A 25 25.29 -55.24 -3.43
N GLY A 26 24.68 -55.89 -4.42
CA GLY A 26 24.99 -57.28 -4.75
C GLY A 26 26.23 -57.48 -5.63
N ARG A 27 26.91 -56.41 -6.06
CA ARG A 27 28.00 -56.49 -7.06
C ARG A 27 29.34 -55.84 -6.66
N GLU A 28 29.52 -55.38 -5.42
CA GLU A 28 30.80 -54.82 -4.90
C GLU A 28 31.46 -53.80 -5.87
N HIS A 29 30.66 -52.94 -6.51
CA HIS A 29 31.17 -52.00 -7.51
C HIS A 29 31.86 -50.83 -6.81
N PRO A 30 33.11 -50.44 -7.12
CA PRO A 30 33.85 -49.41 -6.36
C PRO A 30 33.21 -48.01 -6.33
N ASN A 31 32.15 -47.79 -7.11
CA ASN A 31 31.38 -46.54 -7.18
C ASN A 31 30.02 -46.64 -6.47
N GLU A 32 29.88 -47.49 -5.44
CA GLU A 32 28.65 -47.59 -4.62
C GLU A 32 28.21 -46.20 -4.12
N THR A 33 29.18 -45.37 -3.72
CA THR A 33 28.95 -44.00 -3.26
C THR A 33 28.29 -43.13 -4.32
N ALA A 34 28.68 -43.26 -5.60
CA ALA A 34 28.07 -42.47 -6.69
C ALA A 34 26.61 -42.87 -6.93
N ILE A 35 26.30 -44.17 -6.79
CA ILE A 35 24.93 -44.69 -6.93
C ILE A 35 24.08 -44.27 -5.73
N ILE A 36 24.63 -44.27 -4.52
CA ILE A 36 23.96 -43.78 -3.31
C ILE A 36 23.69 -42.27 -3.41
N VAL A 37 24.67 -41.49 -3.86
CA VAL A 37 24.54 -40.05 -4.06
C VAL A 37 23.50 -39.74 -5.14
N LEU A 38 23.54 -40.43 -6.28
CA LEU A 38 22.54 -40.27 -7.34
C LEU A 38 21.13 -40.63 -6.84
N ASN A 39 21.00 -41.72 -6.07
CA ASN A 39 19.72 -42.15 -5.49
C ASN A 39 19.21 -41.20 -4.39
N LEU A 40 20.11 -40.60 -3.62
CA LEU A 40 19.77 -39.58 -2.62
C LEU A 40 19.28 -38.30 -3.30
N PHE A 41 19.97 -37.81 -4.34
CA PHE A 41 19.57 -36.59 -5.05
C PHE A 41 18.30 -36.80 -5.87
N LEU A 42 18.17 -37.89 -6.63
CA LEU A 42 16.91 -38.19 -7.34
C LEU A 42 15.77 -38.48 -6.34
N GLY A 43 16.04 -39.16 -5.23
CA GLY A 43 15.01 -39.53 -4.25
C GLY A 43 14.53 -38.33 -3.46
N TRP A 44 15.44 -37.40 -3.17
CA TRP A 44 15.14 -36.12 -2.54
C TRP A 44 14.25 -35.24 -3.40
N THR A 45 14.41 -35.27 -4.74
CA THR A 45 13.48 -34.54 -5.61
C THR A 45 12.07 -35.08 -5.48
N VAL A 46 11.88 -36.41 -5.48
CA VAL A 46 10.54 -37.03 -5.32
C VAL A 46 9.93 -36.68 -3.96
N ILE A 47 10.71 -36.68 -2.87
CA ILE A 47 10.24 -36.25 -1.54
C ILE A 47 9.80 -34.77 -1.58
N GLY A 48 10.54 -33.90 -2.25
CA GLY A 48 10.16 -32.50 -2.46
C GLY A 48 8.86 -32.33 -3.25
N TRP A 49 8.68 -33.12 -4.31
CA TRP A 49 7.45 -33.13 -5.11
C TRP A 49 6.25 -33.69 -4.34
N VAL A 50 6.43 -34.76 -3.57
CA VAL A 50 5.38 -35.29 -2.70
C VAL A 50 5.04 -34.28 -1.60
N GLY A 51 6.04 -33.62 -1.02
CA GLY A 51 5.84 -32.54 -0.05
C GLY A 51 5.03 -31.38 -0.63
N SER A 52 5.34 -30.92 -1.85
CA SER A 52 4.59 -29.86 -2.52
C SER A 52 3.17 -30.28 -2.92
N LEU A 53 2.99 -31.54 -3.32
CA LEU A 53 1.69 -32.10 -3.69
C LEU A 53 0.81 -32.30 -2.45
N VAL A 54 1.38 -32.82 -1.35
CA VAL A 54 0.72 -32.85 -0.04
C VAL A 54 0.35 -31.43 0.38
N TRP A 55 1.25 -30.45 0.25
CA TRP A 55 0.96 -29.05 0.57
C TRP A 55 -0.14 -28.44 -0.32
N ALA A 56 -0.22 -28.84 -1.59
CA ALA A 56 -1.28 -28.42 -2.49
C ALA A 56 -2.66 -29.02 -2.10
N PHE A 57 -2.66 -30.22 -1.51
CA PHE A 57 -3.89 -30.89 -1.06
C PHE A 57 -4.24 -30.66 0.41
N THR A 58 -3.31 -30.21 1.27
CA THR A 58 -3.64 -29.70 2.60
C THR A 58 -4.31 -28.35 2.46
N THR A 59 -5.63 -28.34 2.56
CA THR A 59 -6.40 -27.11 2.71
C THR A 59 -5.94 -26.42 3.98
N SER A 60 -5.28 -25.26 3.83
CA SER A 60 -4.99 -24.33 4.92
C SER A 60 -6.29 -23.68 5.36
N SER A 61 -7.17 -24.45 6.02
CA SER A 61 -8.28 -23.88 6.77
C SER A 61 -7.73 -23.45 8.12
N THR A 62 -6.88 -22.43 8.09
CA THR A 62 -6.83 -21.50 9.22
C THR A 62 -8.20 -20.82 9.21
N ARG A 63 -9.18 -21.47 9.86
CA ARG A 63 -10.31 -20.76 10.42
C ARG A 63 -9.69 -19.90 11.51
N VAL A 64 -9.25 -18.71 11.12
CA VAL A 64 -9.11 -17.59 12.05
C VAL A 64 -10.43 -17.58 12.79
N PRO A 65 -10.48 -17.84 14.12
CA PRO A 65 -11.66 -17.51 14.90
C PRO A 65 -11.92 -16.06 14.55
N LEU A 66 -13.03 -15.81 13.87
CA LEU A 66 -13.42 -14.48 13.48
C LEU A 66 -13.17 -13.61 14.72
N PRO A 67 -12.25 -12.62 14.67
CA PRO A 67 -12.52 -11.46 15.49
C PRO A 67 -13.95 -11.10 15.12
N GLU A 68 -14.82 -10.86 16.11
CA GLU A 68 -16.14 -10.28 15.88
C GLU A 68 -15.94 -9.05 14.97
N VAL A 69 -16.04 -9.27 13.65
CA VAL A 69 -15.94 -8.21 12.67
C VAL A 69 -17.30 -7.57 12.78
N ARG A 70 -17.37 -6.52 13.60
CA ARG A 70 -18.30 -5.45 13.35
C ARG A 70 -18.07 -5.03 11.91
N VAL A 71 -18.93 -5.50 11.02
CA VAL A 71 -19.09 -4.92 9.69
C VAL A 71 -19.66 -3.52 9.95
N ALA A 72 -18.75 -2.55 10.13
CA ALA A 72 -18.92 -1.24 9.55
C ALA A 72 -18.33 -1.39 8.15
N ASP A 73 -19.12 -1.92 7.22
CA ASP A 73 -20.06 -1.14 6.42
C ASP A 73 -19.32 -0.04 5.66
N GLU A 74 -19.16 -0.34 4.37
CA GLU A 74 -18.98 0.54 3.23
C GLU A 74 -17.77 1.49 3.25
N GLY A 75 -16.94 1.35 2.22
CA GLY A 75 -15.86 2.28 1.91
C GLY A 75 -16.42 3.69 1.80
N THR A 76 -16.31 4.45 2.89
CA THR A 76 -16.81 5.82 2.97
C THR A 76 -16.01 6.64 1.97
N THR A 77 -16.65 7.00 0.87
CA THR A 77 -16.07 7.91 -0.10
C THR A 77 -16.33 9.32 0.42
N LYS A 78 -15.27 10.11 0.57
CA LYS A 78 -15.37 11.55 0.87
C LYS A 78 -15.17 12.30 -0.43
N ASN A 79 -15.92 13.37 -0.65
CA ASN A 79 -15.64 14.25 -1.76
C ASN A 79 -14.31 14.96 -1.51
N CYS A 80 -13.48 15.02 -2.55
CA CYS A 80 -12.28 15.83 -2.54
C CYS A 80 -12.68 17.30 -2.31
N PRO A 81 -12.15 18.01 -1.29
CA PRO A 81 -12.52 19.41 -1.01
C PRO A 81 -12.02 20.39 -2.09
N PHE A 82 -11.24 19.91 -3.06
CA PHE A 82 -10.65 20.74 -4.12
C PHE A 82 -11.40 20.63 -5.46
N CYS A 83 -11.80 19.42 -5.87
CA CYS A 83 -12.48 19.18 -7.16
C CYS A 83 -13.88 18.57 -7.03
N ALA A 84 -14.31 18.29 -5.80
CA ALA A 84 -15.61 17.70 -5.47
C ALA A 84 -15.88 16.29 -6.04
N GLU A 85 -14.94 15.64 -6.74
CA GLU A 85 -15.10 14.22 -7.08
C GLU A 85 -15.04 13.30 -5.84
N PRO A 86 -15.75 12.15 -5.88
CA PRO A 86 -15.69 11.15 -4.82
C PRO A 86 -14.33 10.45 -4.79
N VAL A 87 -13.70 10.44 -3.62
CA VAL A 87 -12.40 9.82 -3.37
C VAL A 87 -12.47 8.94 -2.11
N ARG A 88 -11.71 7.84 -2.08
CA ARG A 88 -11.65 6.95 -0.90
C ARG A 88 -11.15 7.72 0.33
N GLN A 89 -11.69 7.42 1.51
CA GLN A 89 -11.32 8.13 2.75
C GLN A 89 -9.83 8.07 3.08
N GLU A 90 -9.19 6.95 2.76
CA GLU A 90 -7.76 6.67 2.95
C GLU A 90 -6.84 7.25 1.86
N ALA A 91 -7.42 7.88 0.83
CA ALA A 91 -6.61 8.44 -0.24
C ALA A 91 -5.76 9.60 0.30
N ILE A 92 -4.45 9.49 0.10
CA ILE A 92 -3.48 10.54 0.44
C ILE A 92 -3.46 11.62 -0.65
N LYS A 93 -3.85 11.28 -1.89
CA LYS A 93 -3.85 12.18 -3.06
C LYS A 93 -5.07 11.94 -3.94
N CYS A 94 -5.69 13.00 -4.45
CA CYS A 94 -6.80 12.91 -5.40
C CYS A 94 -6.28 12.56 -6.81
N LYS A 95 -6.92 11.60 -7.48
CA LYS A 95 -6.57 11.21 -8.87
C LYS A 95 -7.03 12.19 -9.94
N HIS A 96 -8.06 13.01 -9.66
CA HIS A 96 -8.64 13.95 -10.63
C HIS A 96 -7.87 15.27 -10.67
N CYS A 97 -7.61 15.87 -9.50
CA CYS A 97 -6.94 17.18 -9.40
C CYS A 97 -5.52 17.13 -8.81
N GLY A 98 -5.08 15.99 -8.27
CA GLY A 98 -3.71 15.82 -7.78
C GLY A 98 -3.41 16.44 -6.40
N SER A 99 -4.38 17.04 -5.71
CA SER A 99 -4.16 17.61 -4.37
C SER A 99 -4.01 16.53 -3.28
N ALA A 100 -3.25 16.84 -2.24
CA ALA A 100 -3.08 15.96 -1.07
C ALA A 100 -4.28 16.07 -0.11
N LEU A 101 -4.75 14.94 0.42
CA LEU A 101 -5.97 14.80 1.23
C LEU A 101 -5.73 14.33 2.68
N ALA A 102 -4.47 14.02 3.04
CA ALA A 102 -4.10 13.48 4.35
C ALA A 102 -3.96 14.54 5.45
N GLU A 103 -3.87 15.83 5.10
CA GLU A 103 -3.55 16.90 6.05
C GLU A 103 -4.79 17.64 6.60
N SER A 104 -6.00 17.34 6.10
CA SER A 104 -7.18 18.15 6.37
C SER A 104 -8.14 17.62 7.46
N ILE A 105 -7.74 16.64 8.29
CA ILE A 105 -8.64 16.10 9.35
C ILE A 105 -8.49 16.84 10.69
N SER A 106 -7.47 17.70 10.88
CA SER A 106 -7.31 18.51 12.09
C SER A 106 -7.70 19.99 11.92
N THR A 107 -8.58 20.33 10.98
CA THR A 107 -9.10 21.70 10.84
C THR A 107 -10.58 21.71 10.44
N ALA A 108 -11.38 20.90 11.13
CA ALA A 108 -12.84 20.96 11.07
C ALA A 108 -13.39 21.81 12.22
N GLN A 109 -13.10 23.11 12.22
CA GLN A 109 -13.91 24.11 12.92
C GLN A 109 -13.78 25.48 12.25
N SER A 110 -14.53 25.70 11.18
CA SER A 110 -15.17 27.00 10.86
C SER A 110 -15.90 26.92 9.53
N SER A 111 -17.23 26.96 9.59
CA SER A 111 -18.06 27.78 8.70
C SER A 111 -19.51 27.67 9.12
N ALA A 112 -19.87 28.43 10.15
CA ALA A 112 -21.15 29.12 10.13
C ALA A 112 -20.92 30.42 9.34
N ALA A 113 -21.37 30.41 8.08
CA ALA A 113 -22.00 31.46 7.27
C ALA A 113 -21.46 32.93 7.25
N PRO A 114 -21.71 33.67 6.14
CA PRO A 114 -20.82 34.68 5.57
C PRO A 114 -21.14 36.13 6.01
N THR A 115 -20.38 37.10 5.46
CA THR A 115 -20.65 38.56 5.37
C THR A 115 -19.88 39.51 6.33
N SER A 116 -18.55 39.40 6.46
CA SER A 116 -17.76 40.46 7.11
C SER A 116 -16.32 40.67 6.61
N SER A 117 -15.86 40.01 5.53
CA SER A 117 -14.43 40.10 5.14
C SER A 117 -14.05 41.41 4.45
N ALA A 118 -15.00 42.14 3.84
CA ALA A 118 -14.70 43.36 3.08
C ALA A 118 -13.94 44.43 3.91
N THR A 119 -14.32 44.67 5.17
CA THR A 119 -13.65 45.70 6.00
C THR A 119 -12.29 45.23 6.53
N THR A 120 -12.10 43.93 6.70
CA THR A 120 -10.82 43.35 7.16
C THR A 120 -9.82 43.33 6.02
N ASP A 121 -10.30 43.00 4.83
CA ASP A 121 -9.51 42.95 3.59
C ASP A 121 -9.01 44.36 3.21
N GLU A 122 -9.87 45.38 3.26
CA GLU A 122 -9.48 46.77 2.98
C GLU A 122 -8.49 47.33 4.01
N ARG A 123 -8.68 47.04 5.31
CA ARG A 123 -7.74 47.46 6.36
C ARG A 123 -6.36 46.82 6.18
N ALA A 124 -6.32 45.56 5.78
CA ALA A 124 -5.06 44.86 5.54
C ALA A 124 -4.31 45.43 4.32
N MET A 125 -5.04 45.81 3.26
CA MET A 125 -4.44 46.50 2.11
C MET A 125 -3.79 47.82 2.52
N GLN A 126 -4.48 48.63 3.34
CA GLN A 126 -3.96 49.91 3.81
C GLN A 126 -2.76 49.74 4.76
N LEU A 127 -2.82 48.78 5.69
CA LEU A 127 -1.77 48.59 6.70
C LEU A 127 -0.44 48.16 6.08
N TYR A 128 -0.50 47.32 5.05
CA TYR A 128 0.67 46.73 4.43
C TYR A 128 1.01 47.35 3.06
N ASP A 129 0.38 48.47 2.68
CA ASP A 129 0.58 49.12 1.39
C ASP A 129 0.44 48.15 0.19
N ILE A 130 -0.57 47.27 0.26
CA ILE A 130 -0.86 46.30 -0.80
C ILE A 130 -1.81 46.97 -1.79
N THR A 131 -1.42 47.00 -3.05
CA THR A 131 -2.20 47.65 -4.12
C THR A 131 -2.83 46.64 -5.05
N LEU A 132 -4.00 46.94 -5.61
CA LEU A 132 -4.65 46.10 -6.60
C LEU A 132 -4.34 46.63 -8.02
N GLN A 133 -3.60 45.85 -8.83
CA GLN A 133 -3.35 46.17 -10.24
C GLN A 133 -4.12 45.20 -11.13
N GLY A 134 -5.27 45.65 -11.64
CA GLY A 134 -6.20 44.80 -12.38
C GLY A 134 -6.86 43.79 -11.45
N ASP A 135 -6.58 42.51 -11.64
CA ASP A 135 -7.13 41.40 -10.85
C ASP A 135 -6.11 40.77 -9.88
N LYS A 136 -4.93 41.39 -9.72
CA LYS A 136 -3.85 40.87 -8.86
C LYS A 136 -3.44 41.87 -7.78
N TYR A 137 -3.17 41.36 -6.59
CA TYR A 137 -2.65 42.10 -5.45
C TYR A 137 -1.14 42.21 -5.55
N VAL A 138 -0.58 43.40 -5.35
CA VAL A 138 0.85 43.67 -5.47
C VAL A 138 1.39 44.17 -4.15
N PHE A 139 2.44 43.50 -3.65
CA PHE A 139 3.17 43.89 -2.45
C PHE A 139 4.67 43.82 -2.71
N ARG A 140 5.39 44.93 -2.48
CA ARG A 140 6.85 45.05 -2.67
C ARG A 140 7.36 44.49 -4.01
N GLY A 141 6.58 44.66 -5.09
CA GLY A 141 6.93 44.21 -6.45
C GLY A 141 6.48 42.79 -6.82
N TYR A 142 5.96 42.00 -5.87
CA TYR A 142 5.43 40.66 -6.11
C TYR A 142 3.92 40.69 -6.30
N ARG A 143 3.41 39.88 -7.25
CA ARG A 143 1.98 39.79 -7.59
C ARG A 143 1.37 38.51 -7.02
N TYR A 144 0.19 38.65 -6.41
CA TYR A 144 -0.55 37.60 -5.72
C TYR A 144 -1.98 37.55 -6.23
N ASP A 145 -2.53 36.35 -6.35
CA ASP A 145 -3.91 36.15 -6.80
C ASP A 145 -4.91 36.35 -5.64
N LYS A 146 -4.47 36.22 -4.38
CA LYS A 146 -5.29 36.42 -3.19
C LYS A 146 -4.64 37.42 -2.24
N LEU A 147 -5.48 38.28 -1.65
CA LEU A 147 -5.04 39.24 -0.65
C LEU A 147 -4.44 38.54 0.59
N SER A 148 -5.03 37.43 1.04
CA SER A 148 -4.55 36.67 2.19
C SER A 148 -3.10 36.25 2.07
N ASP A 149 -2.66 35.95 0.85
CA ASP A 149 -1.31 35.45 0.58
C ASP A 149 -0.31 36.60 0.62
N ALA A 150 -0.68 37.74 0.01
CA ALA A 150 0.09 38.97 0.09
C ALA A 150 0.25 39.46 1.55
N VAL A 151 -0.83 39.41 2.34
CA VAL A 151 -0.83 39.80 3.77
C VAL A 151 0.00 38.83 4.62
N SER A 152 -0.13 37.52 4.38
CA SER A 152 0.66 36.51 5.10
C SER A 152 2.16 36.70 4.85
N TYR A 153 2.53 37.04 3.62
CA TYR A 153 3.91 37.34 3.26
C TYR A 153 4.40 38.64 3.90
N ALA A 154 3.59 39.71 3.86
CA ALA A 154 3.90 40.98 4.50
C ALA A 154 4.10 40.85 6.03
N LYS A 155 3.23 40.07 6.70
CA LYS A 155 3.33 39.81 8.13
C LYS A 155 4.60 39.05 8.52
N LYS A 156 5.04 38.09 7.69
CA LYS A 156 6.30 37.37 7.90
C LYS A 156 7.50 38.29 7.75
N GLN A 157 7.51 39.17 6.75
CA GLN A 157 8.61 40.14 6.60
C GLN A 157 8.65 41.19 7.73
N GLY A 158 7.49 41.64 8.22
CA GLY A 158 7.45 42.53 9.40
C GLY A 158 7.99 41.91 10.69
N SER A 159 8.07 40.58 10.78
CA SER A 159 8.70 39.88 11.91
C SER A 159 10.22 39.73 11.77
N SER A 160 10.77 39.94 10.59
CA SER A 160 12.23 39.90 10.32
C SER A 160 12.88 41.28 10.23
N ASP A 161 12.09 42.34 10.00
CA ASP A 161 12.55 43.74 9.95
C ASP A 161 12.19 44.50 11.25
N GLY A 162 12.40 43.87 12.42
CA GLY A 162 12.34 44.56 13.72
C GLY A 162 13.75 45.06 14.11
N PRO A 163 13.91 46.35 14.49
CA PRO A 163 15.21 46.93 14.87
C PRO A 163 15.82 46.30 16.14
#